data_AF-A0AAW1J6W9-F1
#
_entry.id   AF-A0AAW1J6W9-F1
#
_cell.length_a   1.000
_cell.length_b   1.000
_cell.length_c   1.000
_cell.angle_alpha   90.00
_cell.angle_beta   90.00
_cell.angle_gamma   90.00
#
_symmetry.space_group_name_H-M   'P 1'
#
loop_
_entity.id
_entity.type
_entity.pdbx_description
1 polymer ?
#
loop_
_entity_poly.entity_id
_entity_poly.type
_entity_poly.pdbx_seq_one_letter_code
_entity_poly.pdbx_strand_id
1 'polypeptide(L)'
;MPQVIVIDEIGTKLEAMAASTISQRGIQLVATAHGIKIDNLIKNPALDMLVGGIQSVTLGDEEASRRRVQKTVLERKGPPTFICAVELISKTELRVHKNLKVTVDALLAGKLTLIAFELPFFVCLISELLISVTWHNLWLQFLSVRFIKR
;
A
#
# COMPACT_ATOMS: atom_id res chain seq x y z
N MET A 1 17.37 -16.87 -7.06
CA MET A 1 16.23 -16.31 -6.30
C MET A 1 15.80 -15.03 -7.01
N PRO A 2 14.51 -14.79 -7.30
CA PRO A 2 14.10 -13.60 -8.05
C PRO A 2 14.42 -12.34 -7.25
N GLN A 3 14.86 -11.29 -7.95
CA GLN A 3 15.12 -9.98 -7.33
C GLN A 3 13.84 -9.14 -7.28
N VAL A 4 12.94 -9.32 -8.24
CA VAL A 4 11.68 -8.58 -8.38
C VAL A 4 10.55 -9.54 -8.72
N ILE A 5 9.39 -9.36 -8.11
CA ILE A 5 8.13 -10.02 -8.45
C ILE A 5 7.08 -8.95 -8.78
N VAL A 6 6.42 -9.13 -9.93
CA VAL A 6 5.32 -8.29 -10.37
C VAL A 6 4.03 -9.10 -10.25
N ILE A 7 3.04 -8.53 -9.56
CA ILE A 7 1.73 -9.12 -9.32
C ILE A 7 0.71 -8.23 -10.03
N ASP A 8 -0.10 -8.83 -10.90
CA ASP A 8 -1.07 -8.04 -11.65
C ASP A 8 -2.10 -7.40 -10.72
N GLU A 9 -2.70 -8.17 -9.80
CA GLU A 9 -3.62 -7.67 -8.77
C GLU A 9 -3.57 -8.51 -7.50
N ILE A 10 -3.70 -7.85 -6.34
CA ILE A 10 -3.93 -8.47 -5.04
C ILE A 10 -5.36 -8.14 -4.61
N GLY A 11 -6.25 -9.14 -4.65
CA GLY A 11 -7.66 -8.98 -4.30
C GLY A 11 -8.09 -9.82 -3.09
N THR A 12 -7.29 -10.82 -2.69
CA THR A 12 -7.65 -11.75 -1.62
C THR A 12 -6.69 -11.71 -0.44
N LYS A 13 -7.17 -12.17 0.71
CA LYS A 13 -6.35 -12.28 1.94
C LYS A 13 -5.13 -13.19 1.75
N LEU A 14 -5.28 -14.28 1.01
CA LEU A 14 -4.19 -15.22 0.76
C LEU A 14 -3.09 -14.60 -0.11
N GLU A 15 -3.46 -13.84 -1.14
CA GLU A 15 -2.50 -13.11 -1.98
C GLU A 15 -1.78 -12.02 -1.19
N ALA A 16 -2.50 -11.28 -0.34
CA ALA A 16 -1.90 -10.27 0.53
C ALA A 16 -0.90 -10.87 1.52
N MET A 17 -1.22 -12.04 2.10
CA MET A 17 -0.31 -12.78 2.98
C MET A 17 0.94 -13.27 2.24
N ALA A 18 0.76 -13.79 1.03
CA ALA A 18 1.87 -14.22 0.18
C ALA A 18 2.80 -13.05 -0.15
N ALA A 19 2.24 -11.91 -0.57
CA ALA A 19 2.99 -10.69 -0.84
C ALA A 19 3.76 -10.21 0.41
N SER A 20 3.12 -10.19 1.58
CA SER A 20 3.78 -9.80 2.83
C SER A 20 4.97 -10.72 3.16
N THR A 21 4.78 -12.04 3.04
CA THR A 21 5.84 -13.03 3.28
C THR A 21 7.00 -12.87 2.31
N ILE A 22 6.73 -12.55 1.04
CA ILE A 22 7.75 -12.30 0.02
C ILE A 22 8.52 -11.01 0.35
N SER A 23 7.84 -9.94 0.73
CA SER A 23 8.47 -8.65 1.06
C SER A 23 9.47 -8.78 2.22
N GLN A 24 9.14 -9.62 3.22
CA GLN A 24 9.99 -9.88 4.37
C GLN A 24 11.30 -10.60 4.01
N ARG A 25 11.33 -11.28 2.86
CA ARG A 25 12.55 -11.94 2.34
C ARG A 25 13.46 -10.99 1.55
N GLY A 26 13.13 -9.70 1.50
CA GLY A 26 13.89 -8.67 0.79
C GLY A 26 13.72 -8.71 -0.73
N ILE A 27 12.70 -9.42 -1.23
CA ILE A 27 12.37 -9.44 -2.66
C ILE A 27 11.54 -8.19 -2.97
N GLN A 28 11.91 -7.47 -4.03
CA GLN A 28 11.17 -6.30 -4.48
C GLN A 28 9.82 -6.73 -5.04
N LEU A 29 8.75 -6.05 -4.62
CA LEU A 29 7.39 -6.29 -5.10
C LEU A 29 6.85 -5.06 -5.82
N VAL A 30 6.18 -5.32 -6.94
CA VAL A 30 5.33 -4.36 -7.65
C VAL A 30 3.97 -5.03 -7.80
N ALA A 31 2.90 -4.37 -7.38
CA ALA A 31 1.57 -4.94 -7.43
C ALA A 31 0.50 -3.88 -7.67
N THR A 32 -0.60 -4.29 -8.28
CA THR A 32 -1.87 -3.59 -8.05
C THR A 32 -2.63 -4.20 -6.88
N ALA A 33 -3.53 -3.43 -6.28
CA ALA A 33 -4.39 -3.90 -5.22
C ALA A 33 -5.84 -3.50 -5.52
N HIS A 34 -6.76 -4.41 -5.17
CA HIS A 34 -8.18 -4.19 -5.36
C HIS A 34 -8.67 -3.03 -4.47
N GLY A 35 -8.96 -1.90 -5.11
CA GLY A 35 -9.33 -0.64 -4.45
C GLY A 35 -9.11 0.55 -5.37
N ILE A 36 -9.47 1.75 -4.88
CA ILE A 36 -9.19 3.04 -5.58
C ILE A 36 -8.29 3.94 -4.71
N LYS A 37 -8.41 3.83 -3.38
CA LYS A 37 -7.71 4.67 -2.39
C LYS A 37 -7.10 3.82 -1.28
N ILE A 38 -6.07 4.32 -0.60
CA ILE A 38 -5.45 3.74 0.59
C ILE A 38 -6.47 3.56 1.72
N ASP A 39 -7.42 4.48 1.85
CA ASP A 39 -8.52 4.36 2.81
C ASP A 39 -9.34 3.07 2.62
N ASN A 40 -9.51 2.61 1.38
CA ASN A 40 -10.21 1.35 1.10
C ASN A 40 -9.40 0.15 1.61
N LEU A 41 -8.06 0.17 1.46
CA LEU A 41 -7.18 -0.88 1.97
C LEU A 41 -7.20 -0.93 3.50
N ILE A 42 -7.17 0.22 4.17
CA ILE A 42 -7.25 0.32 5.64
C ILE A 42 -8.55 -0.31 6.16
N LYS A 43 -9.66 -0.08 5.47
CA LYS A 43 -11.00 -0.57 5.86
C LYS A 43 -11.28 -2.01 5.43
N ASN A 44 -10.44 -2.60 4.58
CA ASN A 44 -10.64 -3.94 4.05
C ASN A 44 -9.84 -4.99 4.85
N PRO A 45 -10.49 -5.83 5.69
CA PRO A 45 -9.79 -6.81 6.52
C PRO A 45 -9.02 -7.89 5.73
N ALA A 46 -9.28 -8.04 4.42
CA ALA A 46 -8.52 -8.94 3.58
C ALA A 46 -7.19 -8.34 3.12
N LEU A 47 -7.14 -7.01 2.95
CA LEU A 47 -6.01 -6.30 2.31
C LEU A 47 -5.27 -5.34 3.25
N ASP A 48 -5.80 -5.10 4.45
CA ASP A 48 -5.23 -4.18 5.45
C ASP A 48 -3.76 -4.46 5.78
N MET A 49 -3.32 -5.73 5.69
CA MET A 49 -1.94 -6.12 5.88
C MET A 49 -0.98 -5.49 4.87
N LEU A 50 -1.44 -5.18 3.66
CA LEU A 50 -0.62 -4.50 2.65
C LEU A 50 -0.21 -3.10 3.14
N VAL A 51 -1.05 -2.47 3.96
CA VAL A 51 -0.83 -1.15 4.57
C VAL A 51 -0.38 -1.23 6.04
N GLY A 52 0.05 -2.41 6.50
CA GLY A 52 0.65 -2.63 7.82
C GLY A 52 -0.25 -3.34 8.83
N GLY A 53 -1.44 -3.76 8.40
CA GLY A 53 -2.47 -4.43 9.20
C GLY A 53 -3.09 -3.47 10.19
N ILE A 54 -4.41 -3.43 10.32
CA ILE A 54 -5.09 -2.47 11.19
C ILE A 54 -5.64 -3.20 12.42
N GLN A 55 -5.45 -2.60 13.59
CA GLN A 55 -5.98 -3.09 14.85
C GLN A 55 -6.59 -1.97 15.69
N SER A 56 -7.54 -2.36 16.53
CA SER A 56 -8.10 -1.51 17.57
C SER A 56 -7.30 -1.70 18.86
N VAL A 57 -6.77 -0.62 19.42
CA VAL A 57 -5.98 -0.62 20.65
C VAL A 57 -6.69 0.23 21.70
N THR A 58 -6.81 -0.31 22.92
CA THR A 58 -7.32 0.43 24.08
C THR A 58 -6.16 1.07 24.84
N LEU A 59 -6.10 2.39 24.84
CA LEU A 59 -5.15 3.19 25.59
C LEU A 59 -5.54 3.27 27.08
N GLY A 60 -4.55 3.42 27.95
CA GLY A 60 -4.79 3.82 29.34
C GLY A 60 -5.31 5.26 29.44
N ASP A 61 -5.95 5.61 30.54
CA ASP A 61 -6.60 6.93 30.71
C ASP A 61 -5.60 8.10 30.61
N GLU A 62 -4.40 7.94 31.16
CA GLU A 62 -3.33 8.93 31.05
C GLU A 62 -2.86 9.14 29.60
N GLU A 63 -2.69 8.06 28.83
CA GLU A 63 -2.21 8.12 27.45
C GLU A 63 -3.29 8.66 26.49
N ALA A 64 -4.54 8.27 26.70
CA ALA A 64 -5.68 8.81 25.95
C ALA A 64 -5.84 10.32 26.18
N SER A 65 -5.72 10.76 27.45
CA SER A 65 -5.76 12.18 27.83
C SER A 65 -4.59 12.97 27.22
N ARG A 66 -3.36 12.42 27.31
CA ARG A 66 -2.16 13.03 26.73
C ARG A 66 -2.27 13.23 25.22
N ARG A 67 -2.82 12.24 24.50
CA ARG A 67 -3.02 12.29 23.05
C ARG A 67 -4.29 13.04 22.63
N ARG A 68 -5.20 13.35 23.58
CA ARG A 68 -6.53 13.94 23.32
C ARG A 68 -7.35 13.12 22.33
N VAL A 69 -7.34 11.80 22.52
CA VAL A 69 -8.06 10.84 21.68
C VAL A 69 -9.01 9.99 22.51
N GLN A 70 -9.89 9.26 21.85
CA GLN A 70 -10.72 8.26 22.50
C GLN A 70 -9.85 7.16 23.14
N LYS A 71 -10.40 6.49 24.16
CA LYS A 71 -9.72 5.37 24.82
C LYS A 71 -9.43 4.21 23.87
N THR A 72 -10.19 4.10 22.79
CA THR A 72 -9.97 3.12 21.72
C THR A 72 -9.56 3.83 20.45
N VAL A 73 -8.42 3.46 19.86
CA VAL A 73 -7.88 4.02 18.63
C VAL A 73 -7.51 2.94 17.64
N LEU A 74 -7.52 3.27 16.35
CA LEU A 74 -6.98 2.39 15.31
C LEU A 74 -5.49 2.66 15.12
N GLU A 75 -4.69 1.60 15.12
CA GLU A 75 -3.25 1.65 14.88
C GLU A 75 -2.82 0.55 13.91
N ARG A 76 -1.67 0.73 13.26
CA ARG A 76 -1.07 -0.35 12.46
C ARG A 76 -0.46 -1.42 13.37
N LYS A 77 -0.57 -2.69 12.97
CA LYS A 77 0.04 -3.85 13.64
C LYS A 77 1.55 -3.91 13.42
N GLY A 78 2.01 -3.47 12.25
CA GLY A 78 3.40 -3.57 11.84
C GLY A 78 3.73 -2.72 10.62
N PRO A 79 4.93 -2.86 10.06
CA PRO A 79 5.30 -2.14 8.84
C PRO A 79 4.40 -2.57 7.66
N PRO A 80 4.03 -1.63 6.77
CA PRO A 80 3.35 -1.98 5.52
C PRO A 80 4.18 -2.92 4.64
N THR A 81 3.51 -3.78 3.86
CA THR A 81 4.15 -4.65 2.86
C THR A 81 4.85 -3.82 1.78
N PHE A 82 4.26 -2.67 1.40
CA PHE A 82 4.82 -1.75 0.41
C PHE A 82 5.34 -0.48 1.07
N ILE A 83 6.48 0.02 0.61
CA ILE A 83 7.08 1.26 1.14
C ILE A 83 6.33 2.50 0.63
N CYS A 84 5.79 2.42 -0.58
CA CYS A 84 5.10 3.50 -1.27
C CYS A 84 3.87 2.97 -2.01
N ALA A 85 2.96 3.88 -2.36
CA ALA A 85 1.78 3.57 -3.15
C ALA A 85 1.39 4.73 -4.04
N VAL A 86 0.61 4.46 -5.08
CA VAL A 86 0.03 5.44 -5.98
C VAL A 86 -1.47 5.18 -6.08
N GLU A 87 -2.26 6.20 -5.78
CA GLU A 87 -3.71 6.20 -5.98
C GLU A 87 -4.05 6.84 -7.32
N LEU A 88 -4.99 6.25 -8.04
CA LEU A 88 -5.62 6.90 -9.19
C LEU A 88 -6.78 7.77 -8.70
N ILE A 89 -6.60 9.09 -8.77
CA ILE A 89 -7.64 10.07 -8.37
C ILE A 89 -8.63 10.29 -9.51
N SER A 90 -8.11 10.39 -10.73
CA SER A 90 -8.88 10.46 -11.97
C SER A 90 -8.04 9.91 -13.13
N LYS A 91 -8.61 9.81 -14.34
CA LYS A 91 -7.90 9.33 -15.53
C LYS A 91 -6.60 10.10 -15.85
N THR A 92 -6.47 11.32 -15.35
CA THR A 92 -5.34 12.22 -15.59
C THR A 92 -4.61 12.63 -14.31
N GLU A 93 -5.04 12.14 -13.15
CA GLU A 93 -4.50 12.56 -11.86
C GLU A 93 -4.13 11.34 -10.99
N LEU A 94 -2.88 11.32 -10.57
CA LEU A 94 -2.32 10.32 -9.67
C LEU A 94 -1.86 11.00 -8.38
N ARG A 95 -2.11 10.36 -7.24
CA ARG A 95 -1.53 10.75 -5.96
C ARG A 95 -0.45 9.77 -5.57
N VAL A 96 0.72 10.31 -5.22
CA VAL A 96 1.90 9.52 -4.87
C VAL A 96 2.15 9.58 -3.36
N HIS A 97 2.16 8.41 -2.74
CA HIS A 97 2.51 8.20 -1.35
C HIS A 97 3.93 7.63 -1.25
N LYS A 98 4.94 8.51 -1.20
CA LYS A 98 6.35 8.11 -1.11
C LYS A 98 6.67 7.30 0.16
N ASN A 99 5.94 7.55 1.23
CA ASN A 99 6.05 6.83 2.47
C ASN A 99 4.65 6.39 2.92
N LEU A 100 4.34 5.13 2.66
CA LEU A 100 3.05 4.53 2.96
C LEU A 100 2.81 4.45 4.46
N LYS A 101 3.85 4.19 5.25
CA LYS A 101 3.78 4.19 6.73
C LYS A 101 3.24 5.53 7.24
N VAL A 102 3.84 6.64 6.82
CA VAL A 102 3.43 7.99 7.25
C VAL A 102 2.02 8.32 6.75
N THR A 103 1.71 7.94 5.52
CA THR A 103 0.37 8.14 4.94
C THR A 103 -0.69 7.43 5.77
N VAL A 104 -0.50 6.14 6.08
CA VAL A 104 -1.47 5.35 6.83
C VAL A 104 -1.61 5.88 8.26
N ASP A 105 -0.49 6.20 8.92
CA ASP A 105 -0.50 6.80 10.26
C ASP A 105 -1.29 8.13 10.28
N ALA A 106 -1.14 8.96 9.25
CA ALA A 106 -1.88 10.21 9.11
C ALA A 106 -3.40 9.97 8.90
N LEU A 107 -3.75 9.01 8.04
CA LEU A 107 -5.15 8.64 7.78
C LEU A 107 -5.84 8.09 9.04
N LEU A 108 -5.17 7.21 9.78
CA LEU A 108 -5.69 6.67 11.06
C LEU A 108 -5.86 7.76 12.13
N ALA A 109 -4.99 8.77 12.12
CA ALA A 109 -5.09 9.93 12.99
C ALA A 109 -6.13 10.98 12.52
N GLY A 110 -6.88 10.71 11.45
CA GLY A 110 -7.87 11.63 10.87
C GLY A 110 -7.27 12.88 10.22
N LYS A 111 -5.98 12.84 9.85
CA LYS A 111 -5.29 13.96 9.19
C LYS A 111 -5.39 13.85 7.67
N LEU A 112 -5.68 14.98 7.02
CA LEU A 112 -5.64 15.08 5.55
C LEU A 112 -4.20 15.01 5.06
N THR A 113 -3.95 14.12 4.10
CA THR A 113 -2.63 14.03 3.44
C THR A 113 -2.72 14.73 2.08
N LEU A 114 -2.15 15.93 1.97
CA LEU A 114 -2.01 16.66 0.70
C LEU A 114 -0.64 16.34 0.09
N ILE A 115 -0.59 15.59 -1.01
CA ILE A 115 0.65 15.43 -1.80
C ILE A 115 0.29 15.40 -3.29
N ALA A 116 0.96 16.25 -4.06
CA ALA A 116 0.92 16.30 -5.52
C ALA A 116 2.35 16.32 -6.11
N PHE A 117 2.45 15.76 -7.33
CA PHE A 117 3.54 15.77 -8.33
C PHE A 117 4.79 14.83 -8.23
N GLU A 118 5.14 14.39 -9.45
CA GLU A 118 6.27 13.64 -10.07
C GLU A 118 7.08 12.58 -9.28
N LEU A 119 7.26 11.42 -9.93
CA LEU A 119 7.92 10.23 -9.40
C LEU A 119 9.22 9.87 -10.12
N PRO A 120 10.24 9.49 -9.33
CA PRO A 120 11.11 8.36 -9.60
C PRO A 120 10.85 7.22 -8.59
N PHE A 121 10.57 6.02 -9.14
CA PHE A 121 10.70 4.64 -8.63
C PHE A 121 9.97 4.14 -7.35
N PHE A 122 9.48 2.90 -7.47
CA PHE A 122 8.60 2.09 -6.59
C PHE A 122 7.14 2.54 -6.57
N VAL A 123 6.22 1.66 -7.00
CA VAL A 123 4.78 1.97 -7.12
C VAL A 123 3.93 0.73 -6.82
N CYS A 124 3.06 0.80 -5.82
CA CYS A 124 1.83 0.01 -5.79
C CYS A 124 0.78 0.80 -6.59
N LEU A 125 0.30 0.27 -7.71
CA LEU A 125 -0.70 0.95 -8.55
C LEU A 125 -2.09 0.50 -8.11
N ILE A 126 -2.88 1.36 -7.49
CA ILE A 126 -4.25 1.01 -7.13
C ILE A 126 -5.17 1.37 -8.32
N SER A 127 -5.47 0.43 -9.23
CA SER A 127 -6.60 0.58 -10.16
C SER A 127 -7.10 -0.74 -10.78
N GLU A 128 -8.43 -0.86 -10.91
CA GLU A 128 -9.14 -1.86 -11.73
C GLU A 128 -9.26 -1.47 -13.21
N LEU A 129 -8.70 -0.34 -13.65
CA LEU A 129 -8.80 0.09 -15.05
C LEU A 129 -7.51 0.75 -15.51
N LEU A 130 -7.07 0.38 -16.71
CA LEU A 130 -5.94 0.86 -17.52
C LEU A 130 -4.60 0.13 -17.35
N ILE A 131 -4.57 -1.14 -17.78
CA ILE A 131 -3.37 -1.75 -18.34
C ILE A 131 -3.57 -1.87 -19.86
N SER A 132 -3.39 -0.78 -20.61
CA SER A 132 -3.14 -0.93 -22.06
C SER A 132 -2.21 0.10 -22.70
N VAL A 133 -1.70 1.11 -22.00
CA VAL A 133 -0.83 2.10 -22.65
C VAL A 133 0.42 2.36 -21.82
N THR A 134 1.57 2.03 -22.42
CA THR A 134 2.95 2.38 -22.03
C THR A 134 3.68 1.55 -20.97
N TRP A 135 3.58 0.22 -21.05
CA TRP A 135 4.60 -0.65 -20.42
C TRP A 135 5.88 -0.78 -21.25
N HIS A 136 5.92 -0.40 -22.53
CA HIS A 136 7.08 -0.65 -23.39
C HIS A 136 8.39 0.05 -22.98
N ASN A 137 8.34 1.21 -22.31
CA ASN A 137 9.56 1.99 -21.99
C ASN A 137 10.12 1.74 -20.58
N LEU A 138 9.33 1.17 -19.65
CA LEU A 138 9.84 0.72 -18.34
C LEU A 138 10.45 -0.70 -18.41
N TRP A 139 10.24 -1.40 -19.54
CA TRP A 139 10.51 -2.82 -19.72
C TRP A 139 11.99 -3.19 -19.92
N LEU A 140 12.84 -2.26 -20.34
CA LEU A 140 14.23 -2.57 -20.72
C LEU A 140 15.24 -2.52 -19.56
N GLN A 141 14.86 -2.08 -18.36
CA GLN A 141 15.80 -1.98 -17.22
C GLN A 141 15.83 -3.19 -16.28
N PHE A 142 14.91 -4.16 -16.40
CA PHE A 142 14.80 -5.25 -15.41
C PHE A 142 14.84 -6.63 -16.07
N LEU A 143 16.05 -7.09 -16.41
CA LEU A 143 16.36 -8.38 -17.03
C LEU A 143 16.19 -9.62 -16.10
N SER A 144 15.39 -9.55 -15.03
CA SER A 144 15.14 -10.72 -14.18
C SER A 144 13.79 -10.66 -13.44
N VAL A 145 12.71 -10.39 -14.18
CA VAL A 145 11.35 -10.37 -13.63
C VAL A 145 10.68 -11.71 -13.87
N ARG A 146 10.29 -12.39 -12.79
CA ARG A 146 9.40 -13.56 -12.86
C ARG A 146 7.97 -13.06 -12.72
N PHE A 147 7.20 -13.14 -13.79
CA PHE A 147 5.77 -12.81 -13.78
C PHE A 147 4.98 -13.96 -13.16
N ILE A 148 4.14 -13.64 -12.18
CA ILE A 148 3.07 -14.54 -11.73
C ILE A 148 1.78 -13.98 -12.32
N LYS A 149 1.49 -14.39 -13.55
CA LYS A 149 0.16 -14.22 -14.15
C LYS A 149 -0.72 -15.39 -13.71
N ARG A 150 -1.97 -15.11 -13.38
CA ARG A 150 -3.03 -16.11 -13.58
C ARG A 150 -3.32 -16.23 -15.07
#